data_AF-A0A7S2AC20-F1
#
_entry.id   AF-A0A7S2AC20-F1
#
_cell.length_a   1.000
_cell.length_b   1.000
_cell.length_c   1.000
_cell.angle_alpha   90.00
_cell.angle_beta   90.00
_cell.angle_gamma   90.00
#
_symmetry.space_group_name_H-M   'P 1'
#
loop_
_entity.id
_entity.type
_entity.pdbx_description
1 polymer ?
#
loop_
_entity_poly.entity_id
_entity_poly.type
_entity_poly.pdbx_seq_one_letter_code
_entity_poly.pdbx_strand_id
1 'polypeptide(L)'
;ASFLASRGGRVFSIEAMPSIAEHLRAGIVENGLQNVDLYNYAISDPSAKDDLVMALQPWNKGGSAVEGNKPWTLTSGTTKVRVPLTTLDSMLDSEPELRNVLVAKMDIEGNEGRALKGATRLLREAPPCYLMIELQPQWLVRTGTPVEEVGRILSDAGYDVSQIQSTHPQTYRLQQRDLAACLARVAAAVGKSAPAALATSTVLEAAQL
;
A
#
# COMPACT_ATOMS: atom_id res chain seq x y z
N ALA A 1 -7.12 -7.84 3.55
CA ALA A 1 -6.68 -8.09 4.94
C ALA A 1 -7.34 -9.31 5.62
N SER A 2 -8.66 -9.28 5.89
CA SER A 2 -9.32 -10.20 6.84
C SER A 2 -9.14 -11.70 6.54
N PHE A 3 -9.15 -12.11 5.26
CA PHE A 3 -8.89 -13.51 4.90
C PHE A 3 -7.45 -13.97 5.23
N LEU A 4 -6.45 -13.13 5.03
CA LEU A 4 -5.05 -13.50 5.27
C LEU A 4 -4.72 -13.43 6.77
N ALA A 5 -5.29 -12.43 7.48
CA ALA A 5 -5.23 -12.34 8.92
C ALA A 5 -5.87 -13.56 9.60
N SER A 6 -7.05 -14.00 9.15
CA SER A 6 -7.71 -15.20 9.70
C SER A 6 -6.97 -16.52 9.40
N ARG A 7 -5.97 -16.51 8.52
CA ARG A 7 -5.09 -17.64 8.22
C ARG A 7 -3.76 -17.61 8.97
N GLY A 8 -3.54 -16.63 9.86
CA GLY A 8 -2.32 -16.52 10.66
C GLY A 8 -1.22 -15.64 10.06
N GLY A 9 -1.44 -15.02 8.89
CA GLY A 9 -0.49 -14.09 8.29
C GLY A 9 -0.46 -12.74 9.01
N ARG A 10 0.73 -12.16 9.26
CA ARG A 10 0.86 -10.80 9.79
C ARG A 10 0.51 -9.77 8.71
N VAL A 11 -0.26 -8.75 9.05
CA VAL A 11 -0.72 -7.71 8.13
C VAL A 11 -0.25 -6.34 8.61
N PHE A 12 0.53 -5.65 7.80
CA PHE A 12 0.80 -4.22 7.95
C PHE A 12 -0.29 -3.46 7.19
N SER A 13 -1.20 -2.81 7.91
CA SER A 13 -2.30 -2.06 7.32
C SER A 13 -2.07 -0.57 7.47
N ILE A 14 -2.08 0.17 6.36
CA ILE A 14 -1.87 1.61 6.32
C ILE A 14 -3.16 2.26 5.81
N GLU A 15 -3.73 3.15 6.61
CA GLU A 15 -4.93 3.92 6.29
C GLU A 15 -4.70 5.39 6.65
N ALA A 16 -4.75 6.28 5.66
CA ALA A 16 -4.46 7.70 5.88
C ALA A 16 -5.60 8.42 6.59
N MET A 17 -6.86 8.12 6.26
CA MET A 17 -8.03 8.82 6.78
C MET A 17 -8.36 8.35 8.20
N PRO A 18 -8.28 9.22 9.23
CA PRO A 18 -8.49 8.80 10.62
C PRO A 18 -9.87 8.18 10.88
N SER A 19 -10.93 8.75 10.29
CA SER A 19 -12.28 8.20 10.46
C SER A 19 -12.44 6.81 9.86
N ILE A 20 -11.69 6.48 8.80
CA ILE A 20 -11.70 5.15 8.18
C ILE A 20 -10.81 4.19 8.99
N ALA A 21 -9.65 4.65 9.44
CA ALA A 21 -8.75 3.89 10.32
C ALA A 21 -9.47 3.44 11.61
N GLU A 22 -10.33 4.28 12.19
CA GLU A 22 -11.11 3.91 13.37
C GLU A 22 -12.16 2.82 13.09
N HIS A 23 -12.81 2.83 11.91
CA HIS A 23 -13.68 1.71 11.52
C HIS A 23 -12.88 0.41 11.34
N LEU A 24 -11.70 0.51 10.73
CA LEU A 24 -10.81 -0.63 10.56
C LEU A 24 -10.33 -1.17 11.92
N ARG A 25 -9.96 -0.29 12.86
CA ARG A 25 -9.61 -0.64 14.24
C ARG A 25 -10.73 -1.38 14.95
N ALA A 26 -11.96 -0.88 14.85
CA ALA A 26 -13.14 -1.55 15.40
C ALA A 26 -13.32 -2.95 14.80
N GLY A 27 -13.13 -3.09 13.48
CA GLY A 27 -13.16 -4.40 12.80
C GLY A 27 -12.08 -5.36 13.29
N ILE A 28 -10.84 -4.89 13.51
CA ILE A 28 -9.74 -5.69 14.06
C ILE A 28 -10.11 -6.24 15.45
N VAL A 29 -10.63 -5.38 16.32
CA VAL A 29 -11.04 -5.74 17.69
C VAL A 29 -12.20 -6.72 17.69
N GLU A 30 -13.26 -6.44 16.93
CA GLU A 30 -14.46 -7.28 16.86
C GLU A 30 -14.15 -8.70 16.36
N ASN A 31 -13.17 -8.83 15.45
CA ASN A 31 -12.75 -10.12 14.89
C ASN A 31 -11.63 -10.80 15.70
N GLY A 32 -11.19 -10.23 16.83
CA GLY A 32 -10.12 -10.79 17.66
C GLY A 32 -8.78 -10.97 16.94
N LEU A 33 -8.50 -10.13 15.93
CA LEU A 33 -7.29 -10.24 15.13
C LEU A 33 -6.09 -9.67 15.90
N GLN A 34 -5.09 -10.51 16.16
CA GLN A 34 -3.86 -10.13 16.89
C GLN A 34 -2.65 -9.90 15.98
N ASN A 35 -2.83 -10.11 14.69
CA ASN A 35 -1.79 -10.13 13.66
C ASN A 35 -1.98 -9.01 12.63
N VAL A 36 -2.64 -7.90 13.01
CA VAL A 36 -2.83 -6.72 12.16
C VAL A 36 -2.24 -5.50 12.86
N ASP A 37 -1.17 -4.96 12.30
CA ASP A 37 -0.56 -3.70 12.72
C ASP A 37 -1.15 -2.56 11.90
N LEU A 38 -1.92 -1.68 12.53
CA LEU A 38 -2.61 -0.57 11.88
C LEU A 38 -1.83 0.75 12.06
N TYR A 39 -1.48 1.37 10.95
CA TYR A 39 -0.77 2.64 10.88
C TYR A 39 -1.67 3.72 10.27
N ASN A 40 -1.86 4.82 11.01
CA ASN A 40 -2.70 5.94 10.57
C ASN A 40 -1.86 7.12 10.06
N TYR A 41 -1.25 6.93 8.88
CA TYR A 41 -0.53 7.94 8.11
C TYR A 41 -0.67 7.65 6.62
N ALA A 42 -0.38 8.65 5.79
CA ALA A 42 -0.26 8.46 4.34
C ALA A 42 1.17 8.06 3.95
N ILE A 43 1.31 7.39 2.81
CA ILE A 43 2.60 7.07 2.17
C ILE A 43 2.78 7.94 0.92
N SER A 44 3.97 8.51 0.75
CA SER A 44 4.35 9.27 -0.45
C SER A 44 5.85 9.11 -0.76
N ASP A 45 6.33 9.91 -1.71
CA ASP A 45 7.74 10.02 -2.07
C ASP A 45 8.56 10.83 -1.04
N PRO A 46 9.91 10.70 -1.04
CA PRO A 46 10.77 11.34 -0.04
C PRO A 46 10.85 12.87 -0.11
N SER A 47 10.37 13.50 -1.18
CA SER A 47 10.41 14.96 -1.34
C SER A 47 9.16 15.66 -0.81
N ALA A 48 8.16 14.88 -0.38
CA ALA A 48 6.92 15.39 0.16
C ALA A 48 7.10 15.99 1.57
N LYS A 49 6.17 16.87 1.95
CA LYS A 49 6.12 17.47 3.30
C LYS A 49 5.73 16.43 4.35
N ASP A 50 5.95 16.74 5.63
CA ASP A 50 5.63 15.85 6.76
C ASP A 50 4.13 15.51 6.91
N ASP A 51 3.26 16.24 6.19
CA ASP A 51 1.81 16.03 6.20
C ASP A 51 1.17 16.36 4.85
N LEU A 52 -0.07 15.91 4.67
CA LEU A 52 -0.94 16.30 3.57
C LEU A 52 -2.39 16.49 4.02
N VAL A 53 -3.22 17.07 3.17
CA VAL A 53 -4.66 17.21 3.41
C VAL A 53 -5.41 16.11 2.67
N MET A 54 -6.16 15.30 3.41
CA MET A 54 -7.12 14.34 2.90
C MET A 54 -8.51 14.96 2.85
N ALA A 55 -9.28 14.63 1.81
CA ALA A 55 -10.69 14.93 1.69
C ALA A 55 -11.52 13.65 1.88
N LEU A 56 -12.48 13.69 2.81
CA LEU A 56 -13.38 12.57 3.09
C LEU A 56 -14.55 12.61 2.11
N GLN A 57 -14.78 11.50 1.42
CA GLN A 57 -15.94 11.33 0.56
C GLN A 57 -17.14 10.89 1.42
N PRO A 58 -18.26 11.64 1.45
CA PRO A 58 -19.34 11.41 2.43
C PRO A 58 -20.27 10.22 2.14
N TRP A 59 -20.36 9.75 0.91
CA TRP A 59 -21.27 8.71 0.43
C TRP A 59 -20.59 7.36 0.13
N ASN A 60 -19.28 7.38 -0.11
CA ASN A 60 -18.42 6.27 -0.47
C ASN A 60 -17.04 6.55 0.12
N LYS A 61 -16.80 6.13 1.36
CA LYS A 61 -15.56 6.39 2.09
C LYS A 61 -14.32 5.95 1.31
N GLY A 62 -14.42 4.83 0.58
CA GLY A 62 -13.36 4.33 -0.30
C GLY A 62 -13.01 5.21 -1.47
N GLY A 63 -13.83 6.23 -1.75
CA GLY A 63 -13.49 7.27 -2.71
C GLY A 63 -12.64 8.40 -2.14
N SER A 64 -12.36 8.43 -0.84
CA SER A 64 -11.61 9.49 -0.14
C SER A 64 -10.20 9.62 -0.69
N ALA A 65 -9.73 10.85 -0.86
CA ALA A 65 -8.47 11.08 -1.58
C ALA A 65 -7.73 12.30 -1.04
N VAL A 66 -6.45 12.40 -1.38
CA VAL A 66 -5.64 13.60 -1.15
C VAL A 66 -6.27 14.79 -1.89
N GLU A 67 -6.28 15.95 -1.24
CA GLU A 67 -6.72 17.21 -1.83
C GLU A 67 -5.97 17.49 -3.15
N GLY A 68 -6.72 17.72 -4.23
CA GLY A 68 -6.19 17.98 -5.57
C GLY A 68 -6.11 16.75 -6.48
N ASN A 69 -6.12 15.53 -5.94
CA ASN A 69 -6.05 14.30 -6.75
C ASN A 69 -7.31 14.06 -7.59
N LYS A 70 -8.48 14.44 -7.06
CA LYS A 70 -9.77 14.35 -7.75
C LYS A 70 -10.48 15.71 -7.71
N PRO A 71 -11.18 16.14 -8.77
CA PRO A 71 -11.82 17.46 -8.82
C PRO A 71 -12.72 17.78 -7.63
N TRP A 72 -13.50 16.80 -7.13
CA TRP A 72 -14.43 17.00 -6.02
C TRP A 72 -13.74 17.32 -4.69
N THR A 73 -12.47 16.96 -4.52
CA THR A 73 -11.71 17.24 -3.28
C THR A 73 -11.47 18.74 -3.07
N LEU A 74 -11.60 19.54 -4.13
CA LEU A 74 -11.46 20.99 -4.11
C LEU A 74 -12.80 21.71 -3.87
N THR A 75 -13.93 20.99 -3.87
CA THR A 75 -15.26 21.58 -3.66
C THR A 75 -15.41 22.10 -2.23
N SER A 76 -16.01 23.28 -2.07
CA SER A 76 -16.37 23.86 -0.77
C SER A 76 -17.33 22.94 0.00
N GLY A 77 -17.17 22.86 1.32
CA GLY A 77 -18.00 22.01 2.18
C GLY A 77 -17.53 20.55 2.30
N THR A 78 -16.50 20.15 1.54
CA THR A 78 -15.85 18.84 1.72
C THR A 78 -15.14 18.78 3.07
N THR A 79 -15.42 17.73 3.86
CA THR A 79 -14.68 17.48 5.10
C THR A 79 -13.23 17.17 4.78
N LYS A 80 -12.31 17.93 5.37
CA LYS A 80 -10.87 17.79 5.16
C LYS A 80 -10.15 17.58 6.48
N VAL A 81 -9.10 16.78 6.45
CA VAL A 81 -8.26 16.49 7.60
C VAL A 81 -6.80 16.47 7.18
N ARG A 82 -5.95 17.12 7.98
CA ARG A 82 -4.49 17.04 7.81
C ARG A 82 -4.00 15.76 8.46
N VAL A 83 -3.24 14.96 7.72
CA VAL A 83 -2.75 13.66 8.17
C VAL A 83 -1.23 13.60 8.02
N PRO A 84 -0.54 12.91 8.93
CA PRO A 84 0.90 12.70 8.81
C PRO A 84 1.24 11.91 7.54
N LEU A 85 2.41 12.19 7.00
CA LEU A 85 2.96 11.56 5.80
C LEU A 85 4.30 10.91 6.12
N THR A 86 4.57 9.76 5.52
CA THR A 86 5.88 9.10 5.58
C THR A 86 6.19 8.38 4.27
N THR A 87 7.31 7.67 4.23
CA THR A 87 7.70 6.81 3.10
C THR A 87 7.71 5.34 3.53
N LEU A 88 7.56 4.41 2.57
CA LEU A 88 7.70 2.98 2.86
C LEU A 88 9.12 2.62 3.32
N ASP A 89 10.12 3.34 2.83
CA ASP A 89 11.50 3.19 3.29
C ASP A 89 11.67 3.65 4.74
N SER A 90 11.04 4.75 5.16
CA SER A 90 11.04 5.17 6.58
C SER A 90 10.30 4.17 7.46
N MET A 91 9.17 3.63 6.98
CA MET A 91 8.45 2.56 7.66
C MET A 91 9.32 1.29 7.77
N LEU A 92 10.10 0.95 6.74
CA LEU A 92 11.04 -0.18 6.73
C LEU A 92 12.14 -0.06 7.81
N ASP A 93 12.51 1.16 8.20
CA ASP A 93 13.48 1.39 9.27
C ASP A 93 12.87 1.10 10.65
N SER A 94 11.60 1.45 10.86
CA SER A 94 10.87 1.13 12.09
C SER A 94 10.33 -0.30 12.14
N GLU A 95 10.04 -0.89 10.97
CA GLU A 95 9.41 -2.21 10.81
C GLU A 95 10.23 -3.10 9.86
N PRO A 96 11.36 -3.68 10.34
CA PRO A 96 12.23 -4.47 9.49
C PRO A 96 11.57 -5.68 8.84
N GLU A 97 10.48 -6.20 9.42
CA GLU A 97 9.70 -7.33 8.91
C GLU A 97 8.92 -7.00 7.63
N LEU A 98 8.84 -5.73 7.22
CA LEU A 98 8.38 -5.35 5.88
C LEU A 98 9.23 -6.00 4.78
N ARG A 99 10.50 -6.34 5.07
CA ARG A 99 11.33 -7.13 4.15
C ARG A 99 10.70 -8.49 3.84
N ASN A 100 9.81 -9.02 4.68
CA ASN A 100 9.29 -10.37 4.54
C ASN A 100 7.89 -10.41 3.91
N VAL A 101 7.40 -9.28 3.40
CA VAL A 101 6.09 -9.18 2.75
C VAL A 101 6.04 -10.12 1.54
N LEU A 102 5.11 -11.06 1.57
CA LEU A 102 4.79 -11.96 0.46
C LEU A 102 3.91 -11.25 -0.57
N VAL A 103 2.89 -10.55 -0.08
CA VAL A 103 1.85 -9.91 -0.91
C VAL A 103 1.67 -8.46 -0.47
N ALA A 104 1.69 -7.54 -1.42
CA ALA A 104 1.29 -6.15 -1.19
C ALA A 104 0.00 -5.83 -1.95
N LYS A 105 -0.92 -5.08 -1.32
CA LYS A 105 -2.02 -4.38 -1.98
C LYS A 105 -1.75 -2.87 -1.89
N MET A 106 -1.91 -2.17 -3.00
CA MET A 106 -1.80 -0.71 -3.08
C MET A 106 -2.98 -0.13 -3.86
N ASP A 107 -3.79 0.65 -3.15
CA ASP A 107 -5.05 1.21 -3.62
C ASP A 107 -5.24 2.56 -2.89
N ILE A 108 -4.57 3.60 -3.39
CA ILE A 108 -4.38 4.88 -2.67
C ILE A 108 -4.77 6.09 -3.54
N GLU A 109 -5.75 5.85 -4.40
CA GLU A 109 -6.54 6.84 -5.10
C GLU A 109 -5.69 7.86 -5.89
N GLY A 110 -4.71 7.33 -6.62
CA GLY A 110 -3.84 8.08 -7.53
C GLY A 110 -2.46 8.41 -6.98
N ASN A 111 -2.14 8.05 -5.74
CA ASN A 111 -0.80 8.25 -5.16
C ASN A 111 0.14 7.06 -5.31
N GLU A 112 -0.26 6.02 -6.06
CA GLU A 112 0.49 4.76 -6.16
C GLU A 112 1.94 5.00 -6.59
N GLY A 113 2.14 5.83 -7.62
CA GLY A 113 3.47 6.18 -8.08
C GLY A 113 4.32 6.95 -7.06
N ARG A 114 3.71 7.81 -6.24
CA ARG A 114 4.41 8.51 -5.16
C ARG A 114 4.82 7.55 -4.05
N ALA A 115 3.91 6.65 -3.66
CA ALA A 115 4.24 5.63 -2.68
C ALA A 115 5.38 4.71 -3.15
N LEU A 116 5.39 4.33 -4.43
CA LEU A 116 6.48 3.56 -5.03
C LEU A 116 7.82 4.33 -5.05
N LYS A 117 7.81 5.64 -5.31
CA LYS A 117 9.01 6.50 -5.19
C LYS A 117 9.56 6.53 -3.76
N GLY A 118 8.69 6.46 -2.76
CA GLY A 118 9.04 6.34 -1.34
C GLY A 118 9.45 4.93 -0.88
N ALA A 119 9.46 3.95 -1.77
CA ALA A 119 9.77 2.54 -1.47
C ALA A 119 11.05 2.07 -2.14
N THR A 120 12.00 2.97 -2.43
CA THR A 120 13.15 2.67 -3.28
C THR A 120 14.04 1.57 -2.71
N ARG A 121 14.32 1.60 -1.40
CA ARG A 121 15.11 0.54 -0.73
C ARG A 121 14.29 -0.74 -0.60
N LEU A 122 13.04 -0.65 -0.17
CA LEU A 122 12.16 -1.81 -0.04
C LEU A 122 12.06 -2.58 -1.37
N LEU A 123 11.78 -1.89 -2.47
CA LEU A 123 11.63 -2.49 -3.80
C LEU A 123 12.94 -3.06 -4.36
N ARG A 124 14.09 -2.45 -4.04
CA ARG A 124 15.39 -2.93 -4.49
C ARG A 124 15.88 -4.14 -3.70
N GLU A 125 15.71 -4.12 -2.38
CA GLU A 125 16.33 -5.08 -1.46
C GLU A 125 15.41 -6.25 -1.12
N ALA A 126 14.11 -6.01 -1.04
CA ALA A 126 13.13 -6.97 -0.57
C ALA A 126 11.72 -6.71 -1.15
N PRO A 127 11.55 -6.67 -2.49
CA PRO A 127 10.26 -6.41 -3.09
C PRO A 127 9.24 -7.50 -2.72
N PRO A 128 7.97 -7.16 -2.44
CA PRO A 128 6.91 -8.14 -2.31
C PRO A 128 6.89 -9.13 -3.50
N CYS A 129 6.62 -10.40 -3.24
CA CYS A 129 6.60 -11.40 -4.32
C CYS A 129 5.40 -11.23 -5.24
N TYR A 130 4.27 -10.81 -4.67
CA TYR A 130 3.06 -10.46 -5.39
C TYR A 130 2.64 -9.03 -5.05
N LEU A 131 2.18 -8.28 -6.04
CA LEU A 131 1.65 -6.94 -5.88
C LEU A 131 0.29 -6.84 -6.57
N MET A 132 -0.73 -6.45 -5.82
CA MET A 132 -2.01 -6.02 -6.36
C MET A 132 -2.08 -4.50 -6.30
N ILE A 133 -2.21 -3.83 -7.44
CA ILE A 133 -2.14 -2.37 -7.52
C ILE A 133 -3.26 -1.83 -8.41
N GLU A 134 -4.02 -0.86 -7.91
CA GLU A 134 -5.05 -0.16 -8.69
C GLU A 134 -4.45 1.09 -9.34
N LEU A 135 -4.49 1.15 -10.67
CA LEU A 135 -3.96 2.29 -11.41
C LEU A 135 -5.12 3.01 -12.11
N GLN A 136 -5.30 4.28 -11.77
CA GLN A 136 -6.21 5.18 -12.48
C GLN A 136 -5.37 6.21 -13.27
N PRO A 137 -5.27 6.07 -14.61
CA PRO A 137 -4.41 6.93 -15.42
C PRO A 137 -4.64 8.44 -15.22
N GLN A 138 -5.90 8.87 -15.10
CA GLN A 138 -6.25 10.28 -14.92
C GLN A 138 -5.81 10.83 -13.57
N TRP A 139 -5.85 10.03 -12.51
CA TRP A 139 -5.43 10.47 -11.17
C TRP A 139 -3.91 10.46 -11.05
N LEU A 140 -3.27 9.43 -11.62
CA LEU A 140 -1.82 9.30 -11.71
C LEU A 140 -1.16 10.46 -12.48
N VAL A 141 -1.79 10.93 -13.56
CA VAL A 141 -1.34 12.13 -14.27
C VAL A 141 -1.45 13.38 -13.39
N ARG A 142 -2.54 13.53 -12.61
CA ARG A 142 -2.73 14.67 -11.69
C ARG A 142 -1.70 14.70 -10.57
N THR A 143 -1.25 13.53 -10.10
CA THR A 143 -0.24 13.41 -9.05
C THR A 143 1.20 13.46 -9.58
N GLY A 144 1.39 13.54 -10.89
CA GLY A 144 2.70 13.63 -11.52
C GLY A 144 3.45 12.30 -11.58
N THR A 145 2.71 11.18 -11.60
CA THR A 145 3.26 9.83 -11.74
C THR A 145 2.44 9.02 -12.74
N PRO A 146 2.48 9.34 -14.05
CA PRO A 146 1.68 8.66 -15.06
C PRO A 146 1.97 7.15 -15.10
N VAL A 147 1.06 6.36 -15.67
CA VAL A 147 1.13 4.88 -15.66
C VAL A 147 2.45 4.35 -16.20
N GLU A 148 3.03 5.02 -17.20
CA GLU A 148 4.32 4.67 -17.79
C GLU A 148 5.46 4.79 -16.78
N GLU A 149 5.43 5.82 -15.93
CA GLU A 149 6.41 5.99 -14.86
C GLU A 149 6.24 4.92 -13.78
N VAL A 150 5.00 4.62 -13.39
CA VAL A 150 4.69 3.54 -12.45
C VAL A 150 5.17 2.19 -12.99
N GLY A 151 4.87 1.89 -14.26
CA GLY A 151 5.31 0.67 -14.94
C GLY A 151 6.82 0.55 -14.98
N ARG A 152 7.55 1.65 -15.21
CA ARG A 152 9.02 1.67 -15.16
C ARG A 152 9.55 1.34 -13.77
N ILE A 153 9.03 2.00 -12.72
CA ILE A 153 9.45 1.73 -11.34
C ILE A 153 9.25 0.25 -10.98
N LEU A 154 8.10 -0.32 -11.34
CA LEU A 154 7.77 -1.72 -11.06
C LEU A 154 8.62 -2.70 -11.88
N SER A 155 8.88 -2.41 -13.16
CA SER A 155 9.77 -3.20 -14.01
C SER A 155 11.20 -3.21 -13.46
N ASP A 156 11.71 -2.03 -13.07
CA ASP A 156 13.03 -1.85 -12.45
C ASP A 156 13.13 -2.60 -11.11
N ALA A 157 12.02 -2.67 -10.36
CA ALA A 157 11.87 -3.47 -9.14
C ALA A 157 11.63 -4.98 -9.39
N GLY A 158 11.77 -5.45 -10.63
CA GLY A 158 11.73 -6.87 -10.95
C GLY A 158 10.34 -7.46 -11.20
N TYR A 159 9.27 -6.67 -11.27
CA TYR A 159 7.93 -7.19 -11.59
C TYR A 159 7.74 -7.41 -13.10
N ASP A 160 6.90 -8.39 -13.46
CA ASP A 160 6.35 -8.50 -14.82
C ASP A 160 5.22 -7.48 -15.00
N VAL A 161 5.47 -6.47 -15.84
CA VAL A 161 4.53 -5.38 -16.13
C VAL A 161 3.88 -5.49 -17.51
N SER A 162 4.03 -6.63 -18.21
CA SER A 162 3.51 -6.83 -19.57
C SER A 162 2.00 -6.61 -19.72
N GLN A 163 1.26 -6.76 -18.63
CA GLN A 163 -0.19 -6.57 -18.58
C GLN A 163 -0.61 -5.13 -18.31
N ILE A 164 0.30 -4.23 -17.92
CA ILE A 164 -0.06 -2.84 -17.57
C ILE A 164 -0.43 -2.07 -18.83
N GLN A 165 -1.63 -1.50 -18.83
CA GLN A 165 -2.15 -0.64 -19.90
C GLN A 165 -2.36 0.78 -19.36
N SER A 166 -2.02 1.80 -20.15
CA SER A 166 -2.13 3.20 -19.72
C SER A 166 -3.48 3.85 -19.99
N THR A 167 -4.43 3.14 -20.61
CA THR A 167 -5.64 3.76 -21.18
C THR A 167 -6.88 3.67 -20.30
N HIS A 168 -6.97 2.67 -19.40
CA HIS A 168 -8.18 2.45 -18.60
C HIS A 168 -7.86 2.15 -17.12
N PRO A 169 -8.76 2.50 -16.19
CA PRO A 169 -8.65 2.11 -14.79
C PRO A 169 -8.65 0.59 -14.67
N GLN A 170 -7.68 0.04 -13.95
CA GLN A 170 -7.59 -1.40 -13.76
C GLN A 170 -6.79 -1.74 -12.50
N THR A 171 -7.25 -2.78 -11.80
CA THR A 171 -6.45 -3.46 -10.79
C THR A 171 -5.55 -4.49 -11.48
N TYR A 172 -4.25 -4.33 -11.31
CA TYR A 172 -3.24 -5.24 -11.82
C TYR A 172 -2.78 -6.18 -10.72
N ARG A 173 -2.55 -7.46 -11.09
CA ARG A 173 -1.90 -8.46 -10.25
C ARG A 173 -0.56 -8.77 -10.87
N LEU A 174 0.50 -8.33 -10.22
CA LEU A 174 1.87 -8.46 -10.67
C LEU A 174 2.60 -9.46 -9.79
N GLN A 175 3.60 -10.10 -10.37
CA GLN A 175 4.51 -10.99 -9.65
C GLN A 175 5.95 -10.66 -10.01
N GLN A 176 6.87 -11.00 -9.12
CA GLN A 176 8.31 -10.93 -9.39
C GLN A 176 8.68 -11.84 -10.56
N ARG A 177 9.56 -11.37 -11.45
CA ARG A 177 10.10 -12.15 -12.58
C ARG A 177 10.88 -13.36 -12.10
N ASP A 178 11.66 -13.21 -11.04
CA ASP A 178 12.28 -14.33 -10.31
C ASP A 178 11.45 -14.68 -9.05
N LEU A 179 10.28 -15.26 -9.30
CA LEU A 179 9.36 -15.64 -8.23
C LEU A 179 9.98 -16.69 -7.29
N ALA A 180 10.79 -17.60 -7.82
CA ALA A 180 11.43 -18.65 -7.01
C ALA A 180 12.41 -18.05 -5.99
N ALA A 181 13.29 -17.13 -6.40
CA ALA A 181 14.19 -16.45 -5.49
C ALA A 181 13.44 -15.60 -4.46
N CYS A 182 12.37 -14.91 -4.88
CA CYS A 182 11.55 -14.13 -3.95
C CYS A 182 10.90 -15.02 -2.87
N LEU A 183 10.28 -16.13 -3.26
CA LEU A 183 9.66 -17.07 -2.33
C LEU A 183 10.68 -17.69 -1.38
N ALA A 184 11.88 -18.05 -1.87
CA ALA A 184 12.96 -18.56 -1.04
C ALA A 184 13.40 -17.55 0.03
N ARG A 185 13.52 -16.26 -0.35
CA ARG A 185 13.84 -15.15 0.57
C ARG A 185 12.80 -15.01 1.67
N VAL A 186 11.51 -14.99 1.32
CA VAL A 186 10.41 -14.88 2.30
C VAL A 186 10.36 -16.12 3.21
N ALA A 187 10.52 -17.33 2.67
CA ALA A 187 10.53 -18.56 3.46
C ALA A 187 11.70 -18.63 4.45
N ALA A 188 12.88 -18.14 4.07
CA ALA A 188 14.06 -18.11 4.94
C ALA A 188 13.87 -17.19 6.16
N ALA A 189 13.03 -16.15 6.05
CA ALA A 189 12.71 -15.26 7.16
C ALA A 189 11.77 -15.93 8.18
N VAL A 190 10.81 -16.73 7.71
CA VAL A 190 9.88 -17.51 8.55
C VAL A 190 10.63 -18.53 9.40
N GLY A 191 11.66 -19.18 8.85
CA GLY A 191 12.44 -20.20 9.56
C GLY A 191 13.28 -19.69 10.74
N LYS A 192 13.46 -18.36 10.88
CA LYS A 192 14.27 -17.75 11.95
C LYS A 192 13.45 -17.28 13.17
N SER A 193 12.12 -17.37 13.15
CA SER A 193 11.23 -16.82 14.18
C SER A 193 10.30 -17.86 14.86
N ALA A 194 10.77 -19.07 15.16
CA ALA A 194 9.98 -20.22 15.67
C ALA A 194 9.20 -20.00 17.01
N PRO A 195 8.18 -20.81 17.42
CA PRO A 195 7.69 -22.09 16.84
C PRO A 195 6.18 -22.16 16.49
N ALA A 196 5.85 -23.08 15.56
CA ALA A 196 4.55 -23.74 15.33
C ALA A 196 3.24 -22.91 15.37
N ALA A 197 2.95 -22.17 14.29
CA ALA A 197 1.57 -21.96 13.81
C ALA A 197 1.58 -21.72 12.29
N LEU A 198 0.58 -22.27 11.61
CA LEU A 198 0.46 -22.33 10.15
C LEU A 198 0.42 -20.94 9.47
N ALA A 199 0.99 -20.89 8.26
CA ALA A 199 0.80 -19.87 7.20
C ALA A 199 1.26 -18.43 7.50
N THR A 200 2.56 -18.26 7.75
CA THR A 200 3.24 -16.97 7.89
C THR A 200 3.52 -16.30 6.53
N SER A 201 2.49 -15.80 5.87
CA SER A 201 2.64 -14.81 4.81
C SER A 201 2.43 -13.42 5.38
N THR A 202 3.48 -12.59 5.38
CA THR A 202 3.36 -11.17 5.74
C THR A 202 2.71 -10.41 4.58
N VAL A 203 1.76 -9.53 4.88
CA VAL A 203 1.01 -8.76 3.89
C VAL A 203 1.16 -7.27 4.18
N LEU A 204 1.35 -6.47 3.14
CA LEU A 204 1.25 -5.02 3.21
C LEU A 204 -0.05 -4.59 2.53
N GLU A 205 -0.90 -3.83 3.23
CA GLU A 205 -2.11 -3.26 2.66
C GLU A 205 -2.09 -1.76 2.86
N ALA A 206 -1.90 -1.02 1.77
CA ALA A 206 -2.08 0.42 1.74
C ALA A 206 -3.40 0.70 1.00
N ALA A 207 -4.39 1.19 1.74
CA ALA A 207 -5.71 1.50 1.22
C ALA A 207 -6.19 2.87 1.73
N GLN A 208 -7.03 3.52 0.95
CA GLN A 208 -7.93 4.59 1.40
C GLN A 208 -9.35 4.00 1.31
N LEU A 209 -9.84 3.37 2.39
CA LEU A 209 -11.04 2.49 2.40
C LEU A 209 -12.40 3.17 2.44
#